data_AF-A0A6B3B4P6-F1
#
_entry.id   AF-A0A6B3B4P6-F1
#
_cell.length_a   1.000
_cell.length_b   1.000
_cell.length_c   1.000
_cell.angle_alpha   90.00
_cell.angle_beta   90.00
_cell.angle_gamma   90.00
#
_symmetry.space_group_name_H-M   'P 1'
#
loop_
_entity.id
_entity.type
_entity.pdbx_description
1 polymer ?
#
loop_
_entity_poly.entity_id
_entity_poly.type
_entity_poly.pdbx_seq_one_letter_code
_entity_poly.pdbx_strand_id
1 'polypeptide(L)'
;MVYGGERGGGSAYESVQEVQVPGFTHLHTASGFSLRYGASHPERLAERAAERGLDALALTDRDTLAGAVRFARACERARVRPLFGADLAVGPGPGDGP
;
A
#
# COMPACT_ATOMS: atom_id res chain seq x y z
N MET A 1 -38.06 -50.77 12.53
CA MET A 1 -36.89 -50.02 13.02
C MET A 1 -36.46 -49.06 11.94
N VAL A 2 -36.65 -47.77 12.17
CA VAL A 2 -36.10 -46.67 11.38
C VAL A 2 -34.83 -46.20 12.09
N TYR A 3 -33.72 -46.09 11.37
CA TYR A 3 -32.57 -45.30 11.81
C TYR A 3 -32.38 -44.18 10.78
N GLY A 4 -32.70 -42.96 11.20
CA GLY A 4 -32.26 -41.73 10.56
C GLY A 4 -31.04 -41.18 11.30
N GLY A 5 -30.23 -40.35 10.63
CA GLY A 5 -29.13 -39.64 11.29
C GLY A 5 -28.02 -39.20 10.34
N GLU A 6 -28.25 -38.04 9.74
CA GLU A 6 -27.38 -37.15 8.98
C GLU A 6 -25.89 -37.09 9.41
N ARG A 7 -24.98 -36.87 8.44
CA ARG A 7 -24.21 -35.63 8.20
C ARG A 7 -22.85 -35.90 7.54
N GLY A 8 -22.56 -35.10 6.52
CA GLY A 8 -21.31 -34.33 6.45
C GLY A 8 -20.04 -35.10 6.08
N GLY A 9 -19.67 -35.01 4.81
CA GLY A 9 -18.32 -35.36 4.36
C GLY A 9 -18.00 -34.63 3.07
N GLY A 10 -18.04 -33.29 3.12
CA GLY A 10 -17.58 -32.43 2.03
C GLY A 10 -16.12 -32.74 1.72
N SER A 11 -15.91 -33.54 0.68
CA SER A 11 -14.62 -33.98 0.19
C SER A 11 -13.82 -32.77 -0.26
N ALA A 12 -12.78 -32.45 0.51
CA ALA A 12 -11.45 -32.10 0.03
C ALA A 12 -11.36 -31.65 -1.44
N TYR A 13 -11.85 -30.45 -1.74
CA TYR A 13 -11.31 -29.66 -2.83
C TYR A 13 -10.53 -28.53 -2.18
N GLU A 14 -9.23 -28.74 -2.19
CA GLU A 14 -8.15 -27.81 -1.98
C GLU A 14 -8.58 -26.36 -2.29
N SER A 15 -8.56 -25.49 -1.27
CA SER A 15 -8.77 -24.07 -1.46
C SER A 15 -7.66 -23.55 -2.36
N VAL A 16 -7.95 -23.43 -3.66
CA VAL A 16 -7.06 -22.79 -4.61
C VAL A 16 -6.91 -21.34 -4.13
N GLN A 17 -5.77 -21.01 -3.54
CA GLN A 17 -5.46 -19.61 -3.28
C GLN A 17 -5.30 -18.97 -4.65
N GLU A 18 -6.24 -18.11 -5.01
CA GLU A 18 -6.12 -17.29 -6.20
C GLU A 18 -4.80 -16.53 -6.10
N VAL A 19 -3.85 -16.86 -6.98
CA VAL A 19 -2.60 -16.12 -7.08
C VAL A 19 -2.98 -14.78 -7.69
N GLN A 20 -3.16 -13.77 -6.84
CA GLN A 20 -3.39 -12.41 -7.29
C GLN A 20 -2.17 -11.98 -8.11
N VAL A 21 -2.36 -11.85 -9.43
CA VAL A 21 -1.33 -11.35 -10.34
C VAL A 21 -0.93 -9.97 -9.82
N PRO A 22 0.38 -9.65 -9.63
CA PRO A 22 0.76 -8.42 -8.95
C PRO A 22 0.19 -7.21 -9.68
N GLY A 23 -0.76 -6.52 -9.03
CA GLY A 23 -1.26 -5.24 -9.49
C GLY A 23 -0.12 -4.21 -9.53
N PHE A 24 -0.23 -3.21 -10.39
CA PHE A 24 0.71 -2.11 -10.39
C PHE A 24 0.59 -1.32 -9.07
N THR A 25 1.72 -0.95 -8.45
CA THR A 25 1.75 -0.15 -7.22
C THR A 25 2.72 1.02 -7.40
N HIS A 26 2.27 2.24 -7.05
CA HIS A 26 3.16 3.39 -7.01
C HIS A 26 4.07 3.32 -5.77
N LEU A 27 5.37 3.14 -6.01
CA LEU A 27 6.42 3.08 -4.97
C LEU A 27 7.13 4.42 -4.74
N HIS A 28 6.85 5.42 -5.57
CA HIS A 28 7.36 6.78 -5.44
C HIS A 28 6.20 7.75 -5.60
N THR A 29 5.82 8.44 -4.53
CA THR A 29 4.69 9.36 -4.53
C THR A 29 4.91 10.42 -3.46
N ALA A 30 4.75 11.69 -3.85
CA ALA A 30 4.91 12.83 -2.95
C ALA A 30 3.54 13.41 -2.56
N SER A 31 3.37 13.70 -1.28
CA SER A 31 2.25 14.47 -0.75
C SER A 31 2.61 15.95 -0.62
N GLY A 32 1.61 16.78 -0.28
CA GLY A 32 1.80 18.20 0.02
C GLY A 32 2.75 18.49 1.19
N PHE A 33 3.18 17.47 1.94
CA PHE A 33 4.25 17.62 2.95
C PHE A 33 5.65 17.66 2.33
N SER A 34 5.80 17.24 1.07
CA SER A 34 7.00 17.43 0.25
C SER A 34 7.04 18.86 -0.29
N LEU A 35 7.68 19.77 0.45
CA LEU A 35 7.65 21.21 0.19
C LEU A 35 8.10 21.56 -1.24
N ARG A 36 7.20 22.13 -2.05
CA ARG A 36 7.38 22.47 -3.49
C ARG A 36 7.43 21.27 -4.45
N TYR A 37 7.31 20.04 -3.96
CA TYR A 37 7.41 18.82 -4.77
C TYR A 37 6.14 17.96 -4.76
N GLY A 38 5.22 18.15 -3.81
CA GLY A 38 3.92 17.49 -3.82
C GLY A 38 2.75 18.46 -3.78
N ALA A 39 1.68 18.10 -4.50
CA ALA A 39 0.48 18.92 -4.64
C ALA A 39 -0.74 18.35 -3.91
N SER A 40 -0.78 17.02 -3.69
CA SER A 40 -1.95 16.33 -3.12
C SER A 40 -1.78 16.04 -1.63
N HIS A 41 -2.84 16.23 -0.85
CA HIS A 41 -2.86 15.74 0.53
C HIS A 41 -2.85 14.21 0.57
N PRO A 42 -2.30 13.60 1.64
CA PRO A 42 -2.28 12.14 1.81
C PRO A 42 -3.65 11.47 1.67
N GLU A 43 -4.73 12.13 2.11
CA GLU A 43 -6.11 11.64 1.94
C GLU A 43 -6.49 11.47 0.48
N ARG A 44 -6.20 12.49 -0.34
CA ARG A 44 -6.52 12.45 -1.77
C ARG A 44 -5.73 11.36 -2.47
N LEU A 45 -4.48 11.15 -2.08
CA LEU A 45 -3.64 10.08 -2.62
C LEU A 45 -4.23 8.68 -2.30
N ALA A 46 -4.63 8.44 -1.04
CA ALA A 46 -5.24 7.18 -0.64
C ALA A 46 -6.60 6.94 -1.32
N GLU A 47 -7.44 7.97 -1.42
CA GLU A 47 -8.72 7.90 -2.16
C GLU A 47 -8.50 7.51 -3.61
N ARG A 48 -7.56 8.18 -4.31
CA ARG A 48 -7.26 7.87 -5.71
C ARG A 48 -6.69 6.47 -5.89
N ALA A 49 -5.91 5.97 -4.94
CA ALA A 49 -5.42 4.59 -4.98
C ALA A 49 -6.58 3.59 -4.87
N ALA A 50 -7.52 3.80 -3.94
CA ALA A 50 -8.70 2.96 -3.80
C ALA A 50 -9.60 3.01 -5.06
N GLU A 51 -9.86 4.20 -5.61
CA GLU A 51 -10.64 4.39 -6.84
C GLU A 51 -10.05 3.63 -8.04
N ARG A 52 -8.72 3.44 -8.05
CA ARG A 52 -7.99 2.74 -9.12
C ARG A 52 -7.80 1.25 -8.84
N GLY A 53 -8.31 0.74 -7.72
CA GLY A 53 -8.16 -0.66 -7.34
C GLY A 53 -6.72 -1.04 -6.95
N LEU A 54 -5.94 -0.10 -6.42
CA LEU A 54 -4.58 -0.39 -5.95
C LEU A 54 -4.63 -1.05 -4.56
N ASP A 55 -3.97 -2.19 -4.41
CA ASP A 55 -3.83 -2.86 -3.12
C ASP A 55 -2.92 -2.09 -2.14
N ALA A 56 -1.97 -1.32 -2.68
CA ALA A 56 -0.96 -0.61 -1.92
C ALA A 56 -0.59 0.73 -2.55
N LEU A 57 -0.04 1.61 -1.72
CA LEU A 57 0.51 2.90 -2.15
C LEU A 57 1.69 3.27 -1.24
N ALA A 58 2.79 3.73 -1.82
CA ALA A 58 3.90 4.31 -1.07
C ALA A 58 3.75 5.81 -0.88
N LEU A 59 4.26 6.31 0.24
CA LEU A 59 4.53 7.74 0.44
C LEU A 59 6.03 7.92 0.60
N THR A 60 6.61 8.79 -0.23
CA THR A 60 8.05 9.11 -0.28
C THR A 60 8.22 10.63 -0.38
N ASP A 61 7.84 11.35 0.68
CA ASP A 61 8.02 12.81 0.73
C ASP A 61 9.51 13.16 0.75
N ARG A 62 9.86 14.33 0.18
CA ARG A 62 11.25 14.78 0.09
C ARG A 62 11.76 15.26 1.45
N ASP A 63 12.83 14.64 1.91
CA ASP A 63 13.55 14.98 3.15
C ASP A 63 12.65 15.04 4.40
N THR A 64 11.51 14.34 4.39
CA THR A 64 10.55 14.39 5.49
C THR A 64 9.66 13.15 5.57
N LEU A 65 9.16 12.89 6.78
CA LEU A 65 8.10 11.93 7.07
C LEU A 65 6.88 12.61 7.72
N ALA A 66 6.79 13.94 7.64
CA ALA A 66 5.73 14.71 8.30
C ALA A 66 4.31 14.29 7.89
N GLY A 67 4.14 13.80 6.66
CA GLY A 67 2.87 13.28 6.14
C GLY A 67 2.52 11.85 6.58
N ALA A 68 3.45 11.09 7.17
CA ALA A 68 3.34 9.64 7.33
C ALA A 68 2.16 9.19 8.20
N VAL A 69 1.91 9.84 9.34
CA VAL A 69 0.78 9.47 10.22
C VAL A 69 -0.56 9.78 9.55
N ARG A 70 -0.65 10.91 8.85
CA ARG A 70 -1.86 11.32 8.12
C ARG A 70 -2.14 10.36 6.97
N PHE A 71 -1.09 9.96 6.26
CA PHE A 71 -1.13 8.93 5.22
C PHE A 71 -1.56 7.57 5.74
N ALA A 72 -0.98 7.09 6.84
CA ALA A 72 -1.36 5.82 7.46
C ALA A 72 -2.87 5.75 7.75
N ARG A 73 -3.40 6.79 8.41
CA ARG A 73 -4.83 6.89 8.72
C ARG A 73 -5.69 7.00 7.47
N ALA A 74 -5.22 7.67 6.43
CA ALA A 74 -5.95 7.79 5.17
C ALA A 74 -6.04 6.46 4.43
N CYS A 75 -4.91 5.74 4.32
CA CYS A 75 -4.81 4.41 3.75
C CYS A 75 -5.68 3.39 4.50
N GLU A 76 -5.71 3.42 5.83
CA GLU A 76 -6.59 2.60 6.65
C GLU A 76 -8.07 2.80 6.28
N ARG A 77 -8.54 4.06 6.21
CA ARG A 77 -9.92 4.38 5.81
C ARG A 77 -10.23 3.96 4.38
N ALA A 78 -9.27 4.10 3.48
CA ALA A 78 -9.41 3.76 2.06
C ALA A 78 -9.21 2.26 1.77
N ARG A 79 -8.83 1.45 2.78
CA ARG A 79 -8.46 0.03 2.63
C ARG A 79 -7.32 -0.21 1.63
N VAL A 80 -6.36 0.71 1.60
CA VAL A 80 -5.13 0.60 0.80
C VAL A 80 -3.98 0.33 1.75
N ARG A 81 -3.10 -0.63 1.43
CA ARG A 81 -1.91 -0.90 2.25
C ARG A 81 -0.90 0.24 2.14
N PRO A 82 -0.55 0.94 3.22
CA PRO A 82 0.46 1.99 3.16
C PRO A 82 1.88 1.39 3.11
N LEU A 83 2.75 1.96 2.29
CA LEU A 83 4.19 1.74 2.30
C LEU A 83 4.90 3.05 2.67
N PHE A 84 5.78 3.03 3.65
CA PHE A 84 6.43 4.24 4.15
C PHE A 84 7.86 4.35 3.63
N GLY A 85 8.22 5.51 3.09
CA GLY A 85 9.57 5.84 2.66
C GLY A 85 9.82 7.35 2.66
N ALA A 86 11.00 7.75 2.22
CA ALA A 86 11.37 9.14 2.00
C ALA A 86 12.23 9.24 0.74
N ASP A 87 12.10 10.33 0.00
CA ASP A 87 13.00 10.69 -1.09
C ASP A 87 14.13 11.54 -0.52
N LEU A 88 15.36 11.04 -0.57
CA LEU A 88 16.53 11.66 0.05
C LEU A 88 17.61 11.93 -1.00
N ALA A 89 18.15 13.15 -0.99
CA ALA A 89 19.36 13.45 -1.74
C ALA A 89 20.57 12.79 -1.05
N VAL A 90 21.31 11.98 -1.80
CA VAL A 90 22.53 11.32 -1.33
C VAL A 90 23.72 12.04 -1.93
N GLY A 91 24.63 12.51 -1.08
CA GLY A 91 25.92 13.05 -1.51
C GLY A 91 26.87 11.94 -1.96
N PRO A 92 28.00 12.27 -2.61
CA PRO A 92 29.00 11.28 -2.99
C PRO A 92 29.42 10.44 -1.78
N GLY A 93 29.52 9.13 -1.99
CA GLY A 93 30.00 8.20 -0.98
C GLY A 93 31.50 8.39 -0.75
N PRO A 94 32.04 7.85 0.36
CA PRO A 94 33.48 7.80 0.57
C PRO A 94 34.14 7.02 -0.59
N GLY A 95 34.85 7.73 -1.47
CA GLY A 95 35.53 7.14 -2.64
C GLY A 95 34.91 7.51 -4.00
N ASP A 96 33.73 8.10 -4.02
CA ASP A 96 33.19 8.70 -5.24
C ASP A 96 33.91 10.04 -5.44
N GLY A 97 34.89 10.05 -6.36
CA GLY A 97 35.59 11.27 -6.76
C GLY A 97 34.62 12.34 -7.30
N PRO A 98 35.11 13.56 -7.56
CA PRO A 98 34.27 14.61 -8.15
C PRO A 98 33.70 14.20 -9.52
#